data_AF-A0A950HJM1-F1
#
_entry.id   AF-A0A950HJM1-F1
#
_cell.length_a   1.000
_cell.length_b   1.000
_cell.length_c   1.000
_cell.angle_alpha   90.00
_cell.angle_beta   90.00
_cell.angle_gamma   90.00
#
_symmetry.space_group_name_H-M   'P 1'
#
loop_
_entity.id
_entity.type
_entity.pdbx_description
1 polymer ?
#
loop_
_entity_poly.entity_id
_entity_poly.type
_entity_poly.pdbx_seq_one_letter_code
_entity_poly.pdbx_strand_id
1 'polypeptide(L)'
;MTYDGIEYKGRHEPLVSEELFDRVQRILDSHSGAGTRERSHNHYLKGLLYCGRCKYRLIVQRAVGQRGGEYYYFFCRGRQQGVCDLPFVPVEVIEDAVVSYYGDAVSLPSEWLNHVRTGVDAAVNGHHELSDHTAGGVRQAP
;
A
#
# COMPACT_ATOMS: atom_id res chain seq x y z
N MET A 1 -24.76 -2.63 -27.19
CA MET A 1 -24.03 -2.04 -28.34
C MET A 1 -24.40 -0.57 -28.39
N THR A 2 -23.42 0.33 -28.43
CA THR A 2 -23.66 1.77 -28.58
C THR A 2 -23.66 2.16 -30.06
N TYR A 3 -24.76 2.74 -30.53
CA TYR A 3 -24.87 3.32 -31.87
C TYR A 3 -25.50 4.71 -31.72
N ASP A 4 -24.84 5.73 -32.27
CA ASP A 4 -25.26 7.13 -32.17
C ASP A 4 -25.51 7.62 -30.72
N GLY A 5 -24.70 7.12 -29.78
CA GLY A 5 -24.81 7.48 -28.35
C GLY A 5 -25.95 6.80 -27.58
N ILE A 6 -26.76 5.96 -28.23
CA ILE A 6 -27.86 5.22 -27.61
C ILE A 6 -27.42 3.76 -27.37
N GLU A 7 -27.67 3.24 -26.17
CA GLU A 7 -27.44 1.83 -25.84
C GLU A 7 -28.61 0.96 -26.27
N TYR A 8 -28.31 -0.04 -27.10
CA TYR A 8 -29.29 -1.04 -27.55
C TYR A 8 -29.07 -2.37 -26.86
N LYS A 9 -30.18 -2.95 -26.38
CA LYS A 9 -30.24 -4.29 -25.79
C LYS A 9 -29.92 -5.35 -26.84
N GLY A 10 -29.08 -6.33 -26.46
CA GLY A 10 -28.75 -7.47 -27.31
C GLY A 10 -29.98 -8.32 -27.63
N ARG A 11 -30.01 -8.94 -28.81
CA ARG A 11 -31.11 -9.84 -29.23
C ARG A 11 -31.02 -11.25 -28.64
N HIS A 12 -29.91 -11.57 -27.96
CA HIS A 12 -29.70 -12.88 -27.36
C HIS A 12 -30.26 -12.94 -25.94
N GLU A 13 -30.58 -14.13 -25.48
CA GLU A 13 -30.92 -14.36 -24.07
C GLU A 13 -29.71 -13.99 -23.19
N PRO A 14 -29.90 -13.17 -22.14
CA PRO A 14 -28.81 -12.82 -21.23
C PRO A 14 -28.30 -14.03 -20.45
N LEU A 15 -26.98 -14.16 -20.31
CA LEU A 15 -26.35 -15.25 -19.54
C LEU A 15 -26.47 -15.06 -18.02
N VAL A 16 -26.63 -13.81 -17.58
CA VAL A 16 -26.72 -13.40 -16.18
C VAL A 16 -27.75 -12.27 -16.06
N SER A 17 -28.33 -12.08 -14.87
CA SER A 17 -29.23 -10.95 -14.64
C SER A 17 -28.48 -9.61 -14.75
N GLU A 18 -29.19 -8.58 -15.20
CA GLU A 18 -28.69 -7.21 -15.30
C GLU A 18 -28.20 -6.70 -13.94
N GLU A 19 -28.95 -7.00 -12.87
CA GLU A 19 -28.59 -6.67 -11.49
C GLU A 19 -27.26 -7.30 -11.04
N LEU A 20 -27.00 -8.55 -11.45
CA LEU A 20 -25.75 -9.24 -11.13
C LEU A 20 -24.59 -8.63 -11.91
N PHE A 21 -24.80 -8.34 -13.20
CA PHE A 21 -23.83 -7.67 -14.04
C PHE A 21 -23.44 -6.31 -13.46
N ASP A 22 -24.41 -5.46 -13.12
CA ASP A 22 -24.18 -4.13 -12.55
C ASP A 22 -23.48 -4.18 -11.20
N ARG A 23 -23.80 -5.18 -10.37
CA ARG A 23 -23.10 -5.39 -9.10
C ARG A 23 -21.63 -5.70 -9.33
N VAL A 24 -21.32 -6.58 -10.28
CA VAL A 24 -19.93 -6.93 -10.62
C VAL A 24 -19.20 -5.74 -11.24
N GLN A 25 -19.83 -4.98 -12.14
CA GLN A 25 -19.22 -3.77 -12.72
C GLN A 25 -18.84 -2.76 -11.64
N ARG A 26 -19.71 -2.49 -10.67
CA ARG A 26 -19.38 -1.61 -9.53
C ARG A 26 -18.16 -2.09 -8.72
N ILE A 27 -17.98 -3.39 -8.54
CA ILE A 27 -16.82 -3.96 -7.85
C ILE A 27 -15.56 -3.83 -8.73
N LEU A 28 -15.68 -4.07 -10.04
CA LEU A 28 -14.56 -3.88 -10.97
C LEU A 28 -14.13 -2.42 -11.05
N ASP A 29 -15.07 -1.49 -11.04
CA ASP A 29 -14.82 -0.04 -11.06
C ASP A 29 -14.15 0.44 -9.77
N SER A 30 -14.55 -0.09 -8.62
CA SER A 30 -13.87 0.23 -7.35
C SER A 30 -12.42 -0.28 -7.34
N HIS A 31 -12.14 -1.40 -8.00
CA HIS A 31 -10.79 -1.93 -8.17
C HIS A 31 -9.98 -1.18 -9.25
N SER A 32 -10.63 -0.69 -10.31
CA SER A 32 -9.96 -0.09 -11.47
C SER A 32 -9.63 1.40 -11.29
N GLY A 33 -10.46 2.14 -10.53
CA GLY A 33 -10.33 3.60 -10.39
C GLY A 33 -9.40 4.09 -9.27
N ALA A 34 -9.18 3.28 -8.23
CA ALA A 34 -8.50 3.73 -7.00
C ALA A 34 -7.31 2.86 -6.54
N GLY A 35 -7.11 1.69 -7.14
CA GLY A 35 -6.22 0.67 -6.60
C GLY A 35 -4.74 0.86 -6.91
N THR A 36 -3.92 0.99 -5.85
CA THR A 36 -2.54 0.49 -5.90
C THR A 36 -2.59 -1.02 -6.12
N ARG A 37 -2.21 -1.51 -7.29
CA ARG A 37 -2.13 -2.96 -7.52
C ARG A 37 -1.07 -3.55 -6.60
N GLU A 38 -1.48 -4.50 -5.77
CA GLU A 38 -0.60 -5.25 -4.88
C GLU A 38 0.28 -6.19 -5.72
N ARG A 39 1.61 -6.06 -5.60
CA ARG A 39 2.64 -6.84 -6.32
C ARG A 39 3.70 -7.31 -5.32
N SER A 40 4.77 -8.00 -5.72
CA SER A 40 5.76 -8.55 -4.77
C SER A 40 6.52 -7.53 -3.90
N HIS A 41 6.54 -6.25 -4.28
CA HIS A 41 7.29 -5.20 -3.58
C HIS A 41 6.35 -4.06 -3.19
N ASN A 42 5.55 -4.29 -2.14
CA ASN A 42 4.62 -3.29 -1.63
C ASN A 42 5.19 -2.56 -0.44
N HIS A 43 5.01 -1.25 -0.44
CA HIS A 43 5.17 -0.39 0.70
C HIS A 43 3.79 0.11 1.11
N TYR A 44 3.52 0.31 2.40
CA TYR A 44 2.20 0.78 2.86
C TYR A 44 1.87 2.21 2.39
N LEU A 45 2.89 3.02 2.08
CA LEU A 45 2.71 4.35 1.48
C LEU A 45 2.50 4.35 -0.06
N LYS A 46 2.51 3.17 -0.70
CA LYS A 46 2.41 3.05 -2.16
C LYS A 46 1.04 3.53 -2.66
N GLY A 47 1.06 4.52 -3.56
CA GLY A 47 -0.13 5.14 -4.17
C GLY A 47 -0.84 6.17 -3.31
N LEU A 48 -0.38 6.40 -2.07
CA LEU A 48 -0.82 7.52 -1.24
C LEU A 48 -0.04 8.80 -1.57
N LEU A 49 1.22 8.65 -1.99
CA LEU A 49 2.13 9.78 -2.18
C LEU A 49 2.08 10.38 -3.59
N TYR A 50 2.04 11.72 -3.63
CA TYR A 50 2.04 12.51 -4.85
C TYR A 50 3.23 13.46 -4.88
N CYS A 51 3.80 13.67 -6.08
CA CYS A 51 4.87 14.62 -6.27
C CYS A 51 4.35 16.06 -6.13
N GLY A 52 4.95 16.84 -5.24
CA GLY A 52 4.61 18.27 -5.07
C GLY A 52 4.82 19.10 -6.34
N ARG A 53 5.77 18.72 -7.21
CA ARG A 53 6.17 19.44 -8.44
C ARG A 53 5.19 19.18 -9.59
N CYS A 54 5.11 17.93 -10.05
CA CYS A 54 4.34 17.59 -11.26
C CYS A 54 3.01 16.88 -10.98
N LYS A 55 2.64 16.70 -9.70
CA LYS A 55 1.39 16.05 -9.24
C LYS A 55 1.18 14.60 -9.67
N TYR A 56 2.15 13.99 -10.36
CA TYR A 56 2.17 12.55 -10.59
C TYR A 56 2.45 11.78 -9.30
N ARG A 57 1.94 10.55 -9.23
CA ARG A 57 2.18 9.63 -8.10
C ARG A 57 3.65 9.25 -7.97
N LEU A 58 4.07 9.01 -6.73
CA LEU A 58 5.33 8.33 -6.44
C LEU A 58 5.15 6.81 -6.54
N ILE A 59 6.17 6.14 -7.04
CA ILE A 59 6.23 4.68 -7.24
C ILE A 59 7.39 4.14 -6.40
N VAL A 60 7.19 2.99 -5.77
CA VAL A 60 8.24 2.26 -5.04
C VAL A 60 9.04 1.41 -6.02
N GLN A 61 10.37 1.49 -5.93
CA GLN A 61 11.30 0.64 -6.65
C GLN A 61 12.21 -0.09 -5.66
N ARG A 62 12.35 -1.40 -5.87
CA ARG A 62 13.39 -2.22 -5.24
C ARG A 62 14.68 -2.12 -6.07
N ALA A 63 15.80 -1.89 -5.41
CA ALA A 63 17.13 -1.94 -5.97
C ALA A 63 17.97 -2.96 -5.18
N VAL A 64 18.83 -3.70 -5.88
CA VAL A 64 19.74 -4.66 -5.26
C VAL A 64 21.16 -4.14 -5.44
N GLY A 65 21.87 -3.94 -4.34
CA GLY A 65 23.27 -3.55 -4.33
C GLY A 65 24.18 -4.69 -4.76
N GLN A 66 25.42 -4.36 -5.17
CA GLN A 66 26.40 -5.34 -5.64
C GLN A 66 26.75 -6.43 -4.61
N ARG A 67 26.57 -6.15 -3.32
CA ARG A 67 26.80 -7.09 -2.21
C ARG A 67 25.54 -7.86 -1.79
N GLY A 68 24.47 -7.78 -2.57
CA GLY A 68 23.19 -8.46 -2.30
C GLY A 68 22.24 -7.73 -1.34
N GLY A 69 22.59 -6.54 -0.84
CA GLY A 69 21.70 -5.74 -0.01
C GLY A 69 20.51 -5.20 -0.81
N GLU A 70 19.30 -5.28 -0.26
CA GLU A 70 18.10 -4.69 -0.86
C GLU A 70 17.87 -3.27 -0.33
N TYR A 71 17.48 -2.38 -1.24
CA TYR A 71 17.14 -0.99 -0.94
C TYR A 71 15.84 -0.62 -1.63
N TYR A 72 15.00 0.16 -0.96
CA TYR A 72 13.74 0.62 -1.50
C TYR A 72 13.77 2.15 -1.65
N TYR A 73 13.29 2.62 -2.79
CA TYR A 73 13.23 4.05 -3.11
C TYR A 73 11.85 4.39 -3.65
N PHE A 74 11.34 5.57 -3.29
CA PHE A 74 10.27 6.19 -4.05
C PHE A 74 10.84 7.08 -5.15
N PHE A 75 10.21 7.04 -6.32
CA PHE A 75 10.53 7.94 -7.41
C PHE A 75 9.25 8.45 -8.08
N CYS A 76 9.34 9.62 -8.69
CA CYS A 76 8.19 10.20 -9.38
C CYS A 76 7.93 9.52 -10.72
N ARG A 77 6.67 9.11 -10.98
CA ARG A 77 6.25 8.59 -12.29
C ARG A 77 6.54 9.58 -13.42
N GLY A 78 6.42 10.88 -13.18
CA GLY A 78 6.75 11.92 -14.15
C GLY A 78 8.21 11.87 -14.62
N ARG A 79 9.14 11.32 -13.81
CA ARG A 79 10.54 11.14 -14.22
C ARG A 79 10.69 10.10 -15.33
N GLN A 80 9.89 9.02 -15.31
CA GLN A 80 9.87 8.05 -16.41
C GLN A 80 9.34 8.65 -17.71
N GLN A 81 8.55 9.72 -17.61
CA GLN A 81 7.99 10.45 -18.74
C GLN A 81 8.86 11.66 -19.14
N GLY A 82 9.99 11.90 -18.46
CA GLY A 82 10.87 13.05 -18.71
C GLY A 82 10.31 14.42 -18.29
N VAL A 83 9.18 14.46 -17.57
CA VAL A 83 8.50 15.72 -17.17
C VAL A 83 8.81 16.17 -15.74
N CYS A 84 9.62 15.39 -15.00
CA CYS A 84 9.98 15.69 -13.62
C CYS A 84 11.41 15.23 -13.32
N ASP A 85 12.12 16.02 -12.53
CA ASP A 85 13.52 15.85 -12.16
C ASP A 85 13.70 15.41 -10.69
N LEU A 86 12.60 15.14 -9.97
CA LEU A 86 12.64 14.71 -8.57
C LEU A 86 13.56 13.48 -8.42
N PRO A 87 14.59 13.53 -7.56
CA PRO A 87 15.52 12.41 -7.36
C PRO A 87 14.80 11.20 -6.75
N PHE A 88 15.47 10.04 -6.81
CA PHE A 88 15.05 8.87 -6.06
C PHE A 88 15.23 9.17 -4.58
N VAL A 89 14.16 9.02 -3.81
CA VAL A 89 14.17 9.31 -2.38
C VAL A 89 14.13 7.97 -1.64
N PRO A 90 15.05 7.70 -0.71
CA PRO A 90 14.99 6.50 0.15
C PRO A 90 13.64 6.42 0.86
N VAL A 91 13.16 5.20 1.10
CA VAL A 91 11.88 4.98 1.77
C VAL A 91 11.87 5.61 3.17
N GLU A 92 12.96 5.45 3.91
CA GLU A 92 13.11 5.89 5.30
C GLU A 92 12.89 7.40 5.43
N VAL A 93 13.47 8.18 4.50
CA VAL A 93 13.32 9.64 4.46
C VAL A 93 11.86 10.06 4.25
N ILE A 94 11.11 9.28 3.47
CA ILE A 94 9.69 9.53 3.23
C ILE A 94 8.84 9.11 4.42
N GLU A 95 9.16 7.99 5.06
CA GLU A 95 8.47 7.55 6.27
C GLU A 95 8.62 8.59 7.38
N ASP A 96 9.83 9.06 7.63
CA ASP A 96 10.12 10.10 8.62
C ASP A 96 9.33 11.38 8.33
N ALA A 97 9.29 11.80 7.06
CA ALA A 97 8.54 12.99 6.65
C ALA A 97 7.02 12.82 6.85
N VAL A 98 6.48 11.63 6.57
CA VAL A 98 5.05 11.32 6.78
C VAL A 98 4.72 11.29 8.27
N VAL A 99 5.54 10.62 9.08
CA VAL A 99 5.37 10.56 10.54
C VAL A 99 5.41 11.96 11.14
N SER A 100 6.39 12.77 10.76
CA SER A 100 6.49 14.17 11.20
C SER A 100 5.23 14.96 10.83
N TYR A 101 4.77 14.87 9.58
CA TYR A 101 3.58 15.59 9.12
C TYR A 101 2.33 15.21 9.92
N TYR A 102 2.07 13.92 10.13
CA TYR A 102 0.90 13.47 10.87
C TYR A 102 1.01 13.71 12.38
N GLY A 103 2.23 13.67 12.94
CA GLY A 103 2.47 14.01 14.34
C GLY A 103 2.08 15.45 14.67
N ASP A 104 2.35 16.38 13.73
CA ASP A 104 1.99 17.79 13.89
C ASP A 104 0.54 18.06 13.50
N ALA A 105 0.04 17.42 12.44
CA ALA A 105 -1.28 17.70 11.88
C ALA A 105 -2.44 17.02 12.63
N VAL A 106 -2.19 15.93 13.35
CA VAL A 106 -3.23 15.12 13.99
C VAL A 106 -2.96 14.96 15.48
N SER A 107 -3.72 15.70 16.30
CA SER A 107 -3.78 15.44 17.74
C SER A 107 -4.81 14.36 18.03
N LEU A 108 -4.36 13.20 18.49
CA LEU A 108 -5.24 12.15 18.99
C LEU A 108 -5.56 12.39 20.48
N PRO A 109 -6.79 12.11 20.94
CA PRO A 109 -7.13 12.23 22.36
C PRO A 109 -6.19 11.41 23.23
N SER A 110 -5.71 12.00 24.34
CA SER A 110 -4.72 11.36 25.22
C SER A 110 -5.20 10.05 25.83
N GLU A 111 -6.49 9.95 26.15
CA GLU A 111 -7.13 8.72 26.62
C GLU A 111 -6.98 7.58 25.61
N TRP A 112 -7.27 7.84 24.34
CA TRP A 112 -7.16 6.86 23.27
C TRP A 112 -5.71 6.44 23.02
N LEU A 113 -4.78 7.41 23.02
CA LEU A 113 -3.35 7.13 22.89
C LEU A 113 -2.84 6.20 23.99
N ASN A 114 -3.26 6.43 25.23
CA ASN A 114 -2.88 5.58 26.36
C ASN A 114 -3.46 4.18 26.21
N HIS A 115 -4.73 4.06 25.83
CA HIS A 115 -5.37 2.77 25.60
C HIS A 115 -4.63 1.94 24.53
N VAL A 116 -4.29 2.55 23.39
CA VAL A 116 -3.55 1.87 22.32
C VAL A 116 -2.15 1.49 22.76
N ARG A 117 -1.41 2.39 23.45
CA ARG A 117 -0.07 2.09 23.97
C ARG A 117 -0.08 0.88 24.90
N THR A 118 -0.98 0.87 25.88
CA THR A 118 -1.12 -0.27 26.81
C THR A 118 -1.48 -1.56 26.07
N GLY A 119 -2.34 -1.49 25.06
CA GLY A 119 -2.68 -2.65 24.23
C GLY A 119 -1.49 -3.20 23.42
N VAL A 120 -0.69 -2.31 22.82
CA VAL A 120 0.52 -2.69 22.07
C VAL A 120 1.56 -3.29 23.00
N ASP A 121 1.84 -2.65 24.14
CA ASP A 121 2.81 -3.13 25.12
C ASP A 121 2.42 -4.52 25.64
N ALA A 122 1.13 -4.74 25.95
CA ALA A 122 0.63 -6.04 26.37
C ALA A 122 0.80 -7.11 25.28
N ALA A 123 0.52 -6.78 24.02
CA ALA A 123 0.67 -7.71 22.91
C ALA A 123 2.15 -8.07 22.65
N VAL A 124 3.04 -7.07 22.64
CA VAL A 124 4.49 -7.29 22.45
C VAL A 124 5.06 -8.14 23.57
N ASN A 125 4.70 -7.85 24.83
CA ASN A 125 5.17 -8.61 25.99
C ASN A 125 4.61 -10.04 25.99
N GLY A 126 3.34 -10.24 25.62
CA GLY A 126 2.75 -11.58 25.48
C GLY A 126 3.39 -12.42 24.37
N HIS A 127 3.90 -11.78 23.30
CA HIS A 127 4.67 -12.46 22.25
C HIS A 127 6.10 -12.83 22.69
N HIS A 128 6.72 -12.05 23.58
CA HIS A 128 8.02 -12.38 24.18
C HIS A 128 7.91 -13.62 25.07
N GLU A 129 6.83 -13.72 25.86
CA GLU A 129 6.56 -14.90 26.66
C GLU A 129 6.41 -16.15 25.79
N LEU A 130 5.81 -16.05 24.59
CA LEU A 130 5.65 -17.14 23.59
C LEU A 130 6.95 -17.62 22.93
N SER A 131 7.95 -16.74 22.81
CA SER A 131 9.21 -17.06 22.13
C SER A 131 10.26 -17.66 23.08
N ASP A 132 10.23 -17.29 24.37
CA ASP A 132 11.20 -17.78 25.36
C ASP A 132 11.02 -19.26 25.75
N HIS A 133 9.82 -19.85 25.59
CA HIS A 133 9.62 -21.29 25.87
C HIS A 133 9.97 -22.23 24.72
N THR A 134 10.31 -21.72 23.53
CA THR A 134 10.68 -22.56 22.38
C THR A 134 12.21 -22.70 22.24
N ALA A 135 13.00 -21.94 23.03
CA ALA A 135 14.46 -21.98 23.03
C ALA A 135 15.07 -23.09 23.93
N GLY A 136 14.30 -24.13 24.25
CA GLY A 136 14.66 -25.19 25.20
C GLY A 136 14.67 -26.59 24.60
N GLY A 137 15.25 -26.82 23.41
CA GLY A 137 15.48 -28.19 22.98
C GLY A 137 15.81 -28.40 21.50
N VAL A 138 17.09 -28.33 21.15
CA VAL A 138 17.62 -29.16 20.05
C VAL A 138 18.90 -29.83 20.55
N ARG A 139 18.81 -31.14 20.77
CA ARG A 139 19.95 -32.02 21.10
C ARG A 139 20.80 -32.19 19.84
N GLN A 140 22.11 -32.04 20.00
CA GLN A 140 23.13 -32.42 19.03
C GLN A 140 23.27 -33.95 18.95
N ALA A 141 23.39 -34.47 17.73
CA ALA A 141 24.35 -35.50 17.30
C ALA A 141 23.85 -36.21 16.02
N PRO A 142 24.74 -36.94 15.33
CA PRO A 142 25.97 -36.52 14.66
C PRO A 142 25.78 -36.34 13.14
#